data_AF-A0A1V1NUK8-F1
#
_entry.id   AF-A0A1V1NUK8-F1
#
_cell.length_a   1.000
_cell.length_b   1.000
_cell.length_c   1.000
_cell.angle_alpha   90.00
_cell.angle_beta   90.00
_cell.angle_gamma   90.00
#
_symmetry.space_group_name_H-M   'P 1'
#
loop_
_entity.id
_entity.type
_entity.pdbx_description
1 polymer ?
#
loop_
_entity_poly.entity_id
_entity_poly.type
_entity_poly.pdbx_seq_one_letter_code
_entity_poly.pdbx_strand_id
1 'polypeptide(L)'
;MGRAGHILGSCFVQISSSQFSVVFSGDLGPRHTPILCEPDIPDPCDLLILESTYGNRFHGDRTERIEQLGHILSQALSDNGKVYIPSFALGRSQELIYEMDRLFTDPQWQEKFPALNQKIPVFIDSPLGTEITKIYSKLSDFWDKEARNLLRQGDHPIDFDHLYIVESHHHHKKLLEMDGPAIIIAGSGMCHGGRIVNHLKQGLEKSENDVLFVGYQATGTPGRDILKYSNFPGGYVIIDGERLYINATIYQLSGYSAHADQGDLVQWVSQIPEKPKNIKLVHGEDEAQTALYKALGF
;
A
#
# COMPACT_ATOMS: atom_id res chain seq x y z
N MET A 1 2.46 16.05 20.36
CA MET A 1 2.41 15.02 19.30
C MET A 1 1.18 15.30 18.45
N GLY A 2 1.23 15.02 17.16
CA GLY A 2 0.09 15.13 16.26
C GLY A 2 0.03 13.97 15.28
N ARG A 3 -1.09 13.78 14.58
CA ARG A 3 -1.26 12.70 13.60
C ARG A 3 -0.27 12.86 12.45
N ALA A 4 0.34 11.77 12.01
CA ALA A 4 1.28 11.78 10.87
C ALA A 4 0.68 11.21 9.58
N GLY A 5 -0.48 10.55 9.64
CA GLY A 5 -1.21 10.06 8.46
C GLY A 5 -0.54 8.92 7.68
N HIS A 6 0.60 8.38 8.13
CA HIS A 6 1.37 7.34 7.44
C HIS A 6 0.75 5.94 7.56
N ILE A 7 0.40 5.57 8.80
CA ILE A 7 -0.39 4.38 9.15
C ILE A 7 -1.36 4.76 10.27
N LEU A 8 -2.33 3.89 10.57
CA LEU A 8 -3.27 4.14 11.66
C LEU A 8 -2.50 4.23 12.99
N GLY A 9 -2.68 5.34 13.71
CA GLY A 9 -1.97 5.63 14.96
C GLY A 9 -0.57 6.24 14.79
N SER A 10 -0.09 6.46 13.56
CA SER A 10 1.16 7.17 13.32
C SER A 10 1.11 8.61 13.84
N CYS A 11 2.23 9.08 14.40
CA CYS A 11 2.32 10.43 14.95
C CYS A 11 3.70 11.05 14.69
N PHE A 12 3.71 12.38 14.56
CA PHE A 12 4.91 13.17 14.70
C PHE A 12 5.03 13.63 16.17
N VAL A 13 6.28 13.87 16.59
CA VAL A 13 6.57 14.27 17.97
C VAL A 13 7.14 15.68 17.97
N GLN A 14 6.56 16.54 18.79
CA GLN A 14 7.12 17.86 19.08
C GLN A 14 7.61 17.87 20.53
N ILE A 15 8.87 18.28 20.70
CA ILE A 15 9.54 18.37 22.00
C ILE A 15 9.96 19.83 22.17
N SER A 16 9.46 20.48 23.22
CA SER A 16 9.72 21.89 23.48
C SER A 16 10.25 22.14 24.89
N SER A 17 11.08 23.16 25.00
CA SER A 17 11.53 23.80 26.23
C SER A 17 11.27 25.31 26.14
N SER A 18 11.57 26.06 27.19
CA SER A 18 11.48 27.53 27.15
C SER A 18 12.44 28.20 26.17
N GLN A 19 13.46 27.49 25.69
CA GLN A 19 14.54 28.05 24.85
C GLN A 19 14.58 27.48 23.44
N PHE A 20 14.04 26.27 23.24
CA PHE A 20 14.19 25.53 21.99
C PHE A 20 13.07 24.53 21.78
N SER A 21 12.59 24.39 20.55
CA SER A 21 11.63 23.38 20.14
C SER A 21 12.05 22.60 18.90
N VAL A 22 11.78 21.31 18.93
CA VAL A 22 12.09 20.36 17.85
C VAL A 22 10.83 19.64 17.44
N VAL A 23 10.60 19.52 16.14
CA VAL A 23 9.60 18.61 15.56
C VAL A 23 10.33 17.48 14.87
N PHE A 24 9.98 16.25 15.20
CA PHE A 24 10.41 15.04 14.50
C PHE A 24 9.21 14.47 13.77
N SER A 25 9.24 14.47 12.43
CA SER A 25 8.09 14.09 11.61
C SER A 25 7.67 12.63 11.80
N GLY A 26 8.64 11.74 12.09
CA GLY A 26 8.45 10.33 11.79
C GLY A 26 8.23 10.16 10.29
N ASP A 27 7.43 9.18 9.91
CA ASP A 27 6.97 9.01 8.52
C ASP A 27 5.64 9.74 8.34
N LEU A 28 5.52 10.55 7.30
CA LEU A 28 4.33 11.32 6.96
C LEU A 28 3.56 10.63 5.84
N GLY A 29 2.25 10.57 5.95
CA GLY A 29 1.38 9.97 4.93
C GLY A 29 1.10 10.90 3.75
N PRO A 30 0.83 10.36 2.55
CA PRO A 30 0.30 11.13 1.44
C PRO A 30 -1.07 11.72 1.78
N ARG A 31 -1.39 12.82 1.13
CA ARG A 31 -2.75 13.37 1.21
C ARG A 31 -3.76 12.49 0.50
N HIS A 32 -5.01 12.61 0.94
CA HIS A 32 -6.14 11.85 0.41
C HIS A 32 -5.94 10.32 0.43
N THR A 33 -5.12 9.82 1.35
CA THR A 33 -4.97 8.38 1.59
C THR A 33 -6.28 7.84 2.15
N PRO A 34 -6.90 6.81 1.54
CA PRO A 34 -8.15 6.24 2.04
C PRO A 34 -8.02 5.86 3.52
N ILE A 35 -9.08 6.10 4.31
CA ILE A 35 -9.22 5.71 5.72
C ILE A 35 -8.35 6.54 6.67
N LEU A 36 -7.15 6.96 6.27
CA LEU A 36 -6.21 7.67 7.11
C LEU A 36 -6.50 9.17 7.14
N CYS A 37 -6.53 9.74 8.34
CA CYS A 37 -6.56 11.19 8.49
C CYS A 37 -5.27 11.81 7.93
N GLU A 38 -5.40 12.98 7.32
CA GLU A 38 -4.23 13.78 6.93
C GLU A 38 -3.35 14.14 8.13
N PRO A 39 -2.03 14.35 7.91
CA PRO A 39 -1.13 14.78 8.96
C PRO A 39 -1.61 16.09 9.60
N ASP A 40 -1.56 16.18 10.93
CA ASP A 40 -1.77 17.45 11.61
C ASP A 40 -0.61 18.41 11.30
N ILE A 41 -0.85 19.71 11.37
CA ILE A 41 0.19 20.72 11.21
C ILE A 41 0.80 21.03 12.59
N PRO A 42 2.13 20.94 12.76
CA PRO A 42 2.78 21.23 14.02
C PRO A 42 2.77 22.73 14.31
N ASP A 43 2.94 23.08 15.59
CA ASP A 43 3.24 24.46 15.98
C ASP A 43 4.64 24.87 15.46
N PRO A 44 4.93 26.19 15.37
CA PRO A 44 6.27 26.68 15.05
C PRO A 44 7.40 26.00 15.83
N CYS A 45 8.52 25.74 15.15
CA CYS A 45 9.68 25.10 15.77
C CYS A 45 11.04 25.68 15.35
N ASP A 46 12.06 25.48 16.18
CA ASP A 46 13.42 25.91 15.86
C ASP A 46 14.12 24.92 14.91
N LEU A 47 13.91 23.62 15.11
CA LEU A 47 14.45 22.55 14.28
C LEU A 47 13.34 21.58 13.86
N LEU A 48 13.18 21.42 12.55
CA LEU A 48 12.37 20.36 11.97
C LEU A 48 13.27 19.23 11.48
N ILE A 49 13.09 18.02 12.01
CA ILE A 49 13.66 16.78 11.48
C ILE A 49 12.59 16.11 10.62
N LEU A 50 12.79 16.10 9.31
CA LEU A 50 11.79 15.72 8.30
C LEU A 50 12.23 14.49 7.51
N GLU A 51 11.33 13.53 7.34
CA GLU A 51 11.55 12.39 6.44
C GLU A 51 11.70 12.84 4.97
N SER A 52 12.30 11.99 4.14
CA SER A 52 12.63 12.35 2.75
C SER A 52 12.50 11.17 1.81
N THR A 53 11.68 10.17 2.15
CA THR A 53 11.61 8.88 1.46
C THR A 53 11.32 9.08 -0.03
N TYR A 54 10.39 9.98 -0.36
CA TYR A 54 10.03 10.36 -1.73
C TYR A 54 10.34 11.83 -2.04
N GLY A 55 11.39 12.37 -1.42
CA GLY A 55 11.83 13.75 -1.61
C GLY A 55 12.19 14.13 -3.06
N ASN A 56 12.31 13.17 -3.98
CA ASN A 56 12.57 13.36 -5.42
C ASN A 56 11.44 12.86 -6.35
N ARG A 57 10.25 12.54 -5.83
CA ARG A 57 9.15 12.00 -6.65
C ARG A 57 7.83 12.69 -6.34
N PHE A 58 6.89 12.52 -7.25
CA PHE A 58 5.47 12.87 -7.09
C PHE A 58 4.64 11.60 -7.24
N HIS A 59 3.58 11.47 -6.45
CA HIS A 59 2.59 10.40 -6.60
C HIS A 59 1.52 10.83 -7.61
N GLY A 60 0.93 9.83 -8.28
CA GLY A 60 -0.26 10.05 -9.12
C GLY A 60 -1.52 10.27 -8.27
N ASP A 61 -2.59 10.75 -8.90
CA ASP A 61 -3.86 10.96 -8.20
C ASP A 61 -4.48 9.61 -7.76
N ARG A 62 -5.28 9.64 -6.69
CA ARG A 62 -6.04 8.48 -6.21
C ARG A 62 -6.96 7.93 -7.31
N THR A 63 -7.59 8.80 -8.11
CA THR A 63 -8.46 8.38 -9.22
C THR A 63 -7.67 7.60 -10.27
N GLU A 64 -6.49 8.09 -10.65
CA GLU A 64 -5.61 7.43 -11.61
C GLU A 64 -5.14 6.07 -11.09
N ARG A 65 -4.86 5.97 -9.78
CA ARG A 65 -4.45 4.73 -9.13
C ARG A 65 -5.55 3.67 -9.17
N ILE A 66 -6.79 4.05 -8.83
CA ILE A 66 -7.96 3.16 -8.89
C ILE A 66 -8.19 2.72 -10.33
N GLU A 67 -8.09 3.64 -11.29
CA GLU A 67 -8.21 3.32 -12.72
C GLU A 67 -7.15 2.31 -13.18
N GLN A 68 -5.88 2.52 -12.82
CA GLN A 68 -4.81 1.58 -13.14
C GLN A 68 -5.03 0.20 -12.50
N LEU A 69 -5.50 0.15 -11.25
CA LEU A 69 -5.87 -1.10 -10.60
C LEU A 69 -6.99 -1.81 -11.38
N GLY A 70 -8.03 -1.07 -11.78
CA GLY A 70 -9.13 -1.60 -12.59
C GLY A 70 -8.67 -2.17 -13.92
N HIS A 71 -7.75 -1.50 -14.63
CA HIS A 71 -7.16 -2.02 -15.86
C HIS A 71 -6.36 -3.30 -15.65
N ILE A 72 -5.49 -3.33 -14.63
CA ILE A 72 -4.66 -4.49 -14.32
C ILE A 72 -5.55 -5.69 -13.96
N LEU A 73 -6.50 -5.51 -13.04
CA LEU A 73 -7.38 -6.59 -12.62
C LEU A 73 -8.25 -7.09 -13.77
N SER A 74 -8.77 -6.19 -14.62
CA SER A 74 -9.57 -6.58 -15.79
C SER A 74 -8.77 -7.45 -16.76
N GLN A 75 -7.48 -7.17 -16.93
CA GLN A 75 -6.60 -7.96 -17.79
C GLN A 75 -6.21 -9.30 -17.13
N ALA A 76 -5.74 -9.24 -15.88
CA ALA A 76 -5.26 -10.39 -15.13
C ALA A 76 -6.36 -11.44 -14.86
N LEU A 77 -7.62 -11.01 -14.78
CA LEU A 77 -8.75 -11.92 -14.53
C LEU A 77 -9.41 -12.39 -15.83
N SER A 78 -8.89 -12.00 -17.01
CA SER A 78 -9.51 -12.27 -18.30
C SER A 78 -9.39 -13.73 -18.79
N ASP A 79 -8.42 -14.48 -18.27
CA ASP A 79 -8.15 -15.89 -18.61
C ASP A 79 -8.54 -16.87 -17.49
N ASN A 80 -9.26 -16.38 -16.48
CA ASN A 80 -9.73 -17.13 -15.30
C ASN A 80 -8.61 -17.66 -14.37
N GLY A 81 -7.41 -17.11 -14.42
CA GLY A 81 -6.38 -17.45 -13.43
C GLY A 81 -6.49 -16.68 -12.12
N LYS A 82 -5.43 -16.77 -11.31
CA LYS A 82 -5.35 -16.12 -9.99
C LYS A 82 -4.44 -14.92 -10.03
N VAL A 83 -4.85 -13.85 -9.34
CA VAL A 83 -4.02 -12.68 -9.10
C VAL A 83 -3.45 -12.73 -7.69
N TYR A 84 -2.15 -12.92 -7.57
CA TYR A 84 -1.44 -12.88 -6.29
C TYR A 84 -0.96 -11.47 -5.99
N ILE A 85 -1.30 -10.95 -4.82
CA ILE A 85 -0.91 -9.62 -4.36
C ILE A 85 -0.07 -9.75 -3.08
N PRO A 86 1.28 -9.74 -3.20
CA PRO A 86 2.16 -9.64 -2.05
C PRO A 86 1.93 -8.31 -1.33
N SER A 87 1.49 -8.35 -0.07
CA SER A 87 1.24 -7.13 0.70
C SER A 87 1.67 -7.25 2.17
N PHE A 88 2.05 -6.13 2.77
CA PHE A 88 2.28 -6.05 4.21
C PHE A 88 0.95 -6.07 4.96
N ALA A 89 0.95 -6.72 6.12
CA ALA A 89 -0.24 -6.88 6.94
C ALA A 89 -0.81 -5.55 7.48
N LEU A 90 0.04 -4.53 7.60
CA LEU A 90 -0.30 -3.19 8.08
C LEU A 90 -0.19 -2.17 6.95
N GLY A 91 -1.20 -1.32 6.81
CA GLY A 91 -1.23 -0.21 5.86
C GLY A 91 -1.81 -0.62 4.50
N ARG A 92 -0.95 -1.01 3.56
CA ARG A 92 -1.31 -1.10 2.12
C ARG A 92 -2.41 -2.11 1.81
N SER A 93 -2.49 -3.19 2.58
CA SER A 93 -3.57 -4.17 2.41
C SER A 93 -4.95 -3.53 2.60
N GLN A 94 -5.11 -2.66 3.60
CA GLN A 94 -6.39 -2.03 3.92
C GLN A 94 -6.78 -0.98 2.86
N GLU A 95 -5.83 -0.20 2.35
CA GLU A 95 -6.07 0.73 1.25
C GLU A 95 -6.44 0.01 -0.04
N LEU A 96 -5.77 -1.10 -0.36
CA LEU A 96 -6.08 -1.89 -1.54
C LEU A 96 -7.48 -2.51 -1.44
N ILE A 97 -7.85 -3.03 -0.27
CA ILE A 97 -9.21 -3.55 0.00
C ILE A 97 -10.25 -2.45 -0.22
N TYR A 98 -10.01 -1.24 0.30
CA TYR A 98 -10.88 -0.09 0.09
C TYR A 98 -11.05 0.23 -1.40
N GLU A 99 -9.95 0.27 -2.15
CA GLU A 99 -10.00 0.65 -3.57
C GLU A 99 -10.64 -0.44 -4.44
N MET A 100 -10.42 -1.72 -4.12
CA MET A 100 -11.15 -2.83 -4.76
C MET A 100 -12.64 -2.76 -4.45
N ASP A 101 -13.02 -2.48 -3.21
CA ASP A 101 -14.42 -2.26 -2.85
C ASP A 101 -15.06 -1.13 -3.69
N ARG A 102 -14.38 0.02 -3.83
CA ARG A 102 -14.86 1.10 -4.72
C ARG A 102 -14.95 0.67 -6.19
N LEU A 103 -13.97 -0.08 -6.70
CA LEU A 103 -14.02 -0.63 -8.06
C LEU A 103 -15.22 -1.55 -8.27
N PHE A 104 -15.60 -2.32 -7.26
CA PHE A 104 -16.67 -3.32 -7.37
C PHE A 104 -18.06 -2.77 -7.05
N THR A 105 -18.17 -1.63 -6.35
CA THR A 105 -19.45 -1.10 -5.87
C THR A 105 -19.87 0.23 -6.48
N ASP A 106 -18.91 1.07 -6.91
CA ASP A 106 -19.22 2.38 -7.50
C ASP A 106 -19.73 2.22 -8.95
N PRO A 107 -20.92 2.72 -9.29
CA PRO A 107 -21.48 2.63 -10.65
C PRO A 107 -20.55 3.17 -11.74
N GLN A 108 -19.77 4.22 -11.45
CA GLN A 108 -18.84 4.80 -12.42
C GLN A 108 -17.74 3.80 -12.78
N TRP A 109 -17.18 3.11 -11.78
CA TRP A 109 -16.13 2.12 -12.01
C TRP A 109 -16.68 0.83 -12.61
N GLN A 110 -17.89 0.41 -12.21
CA GLN A 110 -18.59 -0.74 -12.82
C GLN A 110 -18.92 -0.53 -14.30
N GLU A 111 -19.28 0.69 -14.70
CA GLU A 111 -19.50 1.03 -16.12
C GLU A 111 -18.19 1.01 -16.90
N LYS A 112 -17.10 1.52 -16.30
CA LYS A 112 -15.77 1.57 -16.93
C LYS A 112 -15.08 0.20 -17.03
N PHE A 113 -15.29 -0.66 -16.04
CA PHE A 113 -14.65 -1.97 -15.92
C PHE A 113 -15.68 -3.11 -15.79
N PRO A 114 -16.53 -3.35 -16.80
CA PRO A 114 -17.61 -4.33 -16.71
C PRO A 114 -17.13 -5.77 -16.49
N ALA A 115 -15.89 -6.08 -16.88
CA ALA A 115 -15.26 -7.39 -16.62
C ALA A 115 -15.02 -7.67 -15.14
N LEU A 116 -15.07 -6.65 -14.27
CA LEU A 116 -14.93 -6.78 -12.82
C LEU A 116 -16.28 -6.87 -12.10
N ASN A 117 -17.40 -6.74 -12.81
CA ASN A 117 -18.75 -6.84 -12.22
C ASN A 117 -19.13 -8.30 -11.88
N GLN A 118 -18.32 -9.27 -12.30
CA GLN A 118 -18.44 -10.66 -11.84
C GLN A 118 -18.05 -10.75 -10.36
N LYS A 119 -18.67 -11.69 -9.65
CA LYS A 119 -18.46 -11.94 -8.21
C LYS A 119 -17.13 -12.66 -7.96
N ILE A 120 -16.02 -12.00 -8.24
CA ILE A 120 -14.67 -12.55 -8.09
C ILE A 120 -14.33 -12.59 -6.60
N PRO A 121 -13.98 -13.78 -6.05
CA PRO A 121 -13.62 -13.87 -4.65
C PRO A 121 -12.25 -13.24 -4.37
N VAL A 122 -12.18 -12.43 -3.32
CA VAL A 122 -10.95 -11.81 -2.83
C VAL A 122 -10.58 -12.44 -1.50
N PHE A 123 -9.40 -13.04 -1.40
CA PHE A 123 -8.94 -13.71 -0.18
C PHE A 123 -7.83 -12.92 0.52
N ILE A 124 -8.00 -12.68 1.82
CA ILE A 124 -6.91 -12.22 2.69
C ILE A 124 -6.31 -13.45 3.37
N ASP A 125 -5.16 -13.88 2.89
CA ASP A 125 -4.44 -15.04 3.40
C ASP A 125 -3.22 -14.63 4.23
N SER A 126 -3.52 -13.91 5.31
CA SER A 126 -2.53 -13.40 6.25
C SER A 126 -3.13 -13.39 7.65
N PRO A 127 -2.71 -14.28 8.57
CA PRO A 127 -3.19 -14.26 9.95
C PRO A 127 -2.94 -12.91 10.63
N LEU A 128 -1.76 -12.33 10.40
CA LEU A 128 -1.44 -10.99 10.91
C LEU A 128 -2.29 -9.91 10.22
N GLY A 129 -2.47 -9.99 8.90
CA GLY A 129 -3.30 -9.04 8.15
C GLY A 129 -4.75 -9.06 8.62
N THR A 130 -5.27 -10.24 8.93
CA THR A 130 -6.61 -10.44 9.50
C THR A 130 -6.77 -9.72 10.83
N GLU A 131 -5.85 -9.96 11.77
CA GLU A 131 -5.92 -9.34 13.10
C GLU A 131 -5.76 -7.82 13.02
N ILE A 132 -4.89 -7.33 12.13
CA ILE A 132 -4.72 -5.89 11.90
C ILE A 132 -5.98 -5.27 11.28
N THR A 133 -6.61 -5.91 10.29
CA THR A 133 -7.87 -5.42 9.72
C THR A 133 -8.97 -5.36 10.77
N LYS A 134 -9.08 -6.37 11.65
CA LYS A 134 -10.01 -6.34 12.80
C LYS A 134 -9.72 -5.18 13.76
N ILE A 135 -8.45 -4.87 14.02
CA ILE A 135 -8.06 -3.71 14.83
C ILE A 135 -8.44 -2.40 14.12
N TYR A 136 -8.17 -2.28 12.81
CA TYR A 136 -8.54 -1.11 12.01
C TYR A 136 -10.05 -0.85 12.06
N SER A 137 -10.89 -1.88 11.88
CA SER A 137 -12.34 -1.80 11.99
C SER A 137 -12.82 -1.28 13.35
N LYS A 138 -12.16 -1.69 14.45
CA LYS A 138 -12.50 -1.25 15.81
C LYS A 138 -12.09 0.19 16.11
N LEU A 139 -11.16 0.74 15.33
CA LEU A 139 -10.62 2.09 15.50
C LEU A 139 -11.25 3.08 14.50
N SER A 140 -12.50 2.85 14.11
CA SER A 140 -13.21 3.68 13.13
C SER A 140 -13.39 5.14 13.54
N ASP A 141 -13.31 5.46 14.83
CA ASP A 141 -13.28 6.84 15.33
C ASP A 141 -12.03 7.62 14.87
N PHE A 142 -10.95 6.93 14.52
CA PHE A 142 -9.69 7.51 14.04
C PHE A 142 -9.61 7.56 12.51
N TRP A 143 -10.64 7.10 11.81
CA TRP A 143 -10.69 7.20 10.36
C TRP A 143 -10.97 8.63 9.90
N ASP A 144 -10.62 8.90 8.65
CA ASP A 144 -10.95 10.14 7.98
C ASP A 144 -12.47 10.42 7.96
N LYS A 145 -12.85 11.57 7.40
CA LYS A 145 -14.28 11.94 7.32
C LYS A 145 -15.03 11.10 6.28
N GLU A 146 -14.38 10.69 5.19
CA GLU A 146 -14.98 9.93 4.08
C GLU A 146 -15.40 8.54 4.56
N ALA A 147 -14.46 7.76 5.08
CA ALA A 147 -14.66 6.41 5.59
C ALA A 147 -15.66 6.37 6.75
N ARG A 148 -15.65 7.35 7.66
CA ARG A 148 -16.67 7.42 8.72
C ARG A 148 -18.06 7.72 8.19
N ASN A 149 -18.19 8.49 7.11
CA ASN A 149 -19.48 8.75 6.50
C ASN A 149 -20.02 7.51 5.79
N LEU A 150 -19.17 6.77 5.06
CA LEU A 150 -19.53 5.49 4.45
C LEU A 150 -20.05 4.50 5.51
N LEU A 151 -19.29 4.34 6.61
CA LEU A 151 -19.68 3.44 7.69
C LEU A 151 -21.05 3.80 8.28
N ARG A 152 -21.37 5.09 8.46
CA ARG A 152 -22.68 5.54 8.94
C ARG A 152 -23.82 5.27 7.95
N GLN A 153 -23.52 5.17 6.67
CA GLN A 153 -24.48 4.83 5.62
C GLN A 153 -24.68 3.31 5.49
N GLY A 154 -23.97 2.50 6.28
CA GLY A 154 -24.04 1.04 6.24
C GLY A 154 -23.08 0.39 5.24
N ASP A 155 -22.17 1.18 4.67
CA ASP A 155 -21.16 0.76 3.70
C ASP A 155 -19.80 0.68 4.40
N HIS A 156 -19.34 -0.53 4.73
CA HIS A 156 -18.13 -0.69 5.53
C HIS A 156 -16.88 -0.62 4.61
N PRO A 157 -16.02 0.40 4.74
CA PRO A 157 -15.02 0.75 3.72
C PRO A 157 -13.86 -0.24 3.56
N ILE A 158 -13.77 -1.27 4.41
CA ILE A 158 -12.77 -2.36 4.32
C ILE A 158 -13.42 -3.74 4.42
N ASP A 159 -14.70 -3.84 4.09
CA ASP A 159 -15.46 -5.09 4.02
C ASP A 159 -16.47 -5.01 2.88
N PHE A 160 -16.40 -5.95 1.94
CA PHE A 160 -17.23 -5.94 0.76
C PHE A 160 -17.66 -7.36 0.39
N ASP A 161 -18.73 -7.46 -0.40
CA ASP A 161 -19.25 -8.74 -0.86
C ASP A 161 -18.15 -9.53 -1.56
N HIS A 162 -17.93 -10.78 -1.14
CA HIS A 162 -16.88 -11.69 -1.65
C HIS A 162 -15.45 -11.43 -1.15
N LEU A 163 -15.27 -10.60 -0.12
CA LEU A 163 -14.04 -10.59 0.68
C LEU A 163 -14.04 -11.74 1.71
N TYR A 164 -13.03 -12.61 1.64
CA TYR A 164 -12.90 -13.80 2.48
C TYR A 164 -11.61 -13.79 3.28
N ILE A 165 -11.72 -13.98 4.58
CA ILE A 165 -10.59 -14.04 5.51
C ILE A 165 -10.17 -15.49 5.73
N VAL A 166 -8.88 -15.80 5.51
CA VAL A 166 -8.33 -17.16 5.66
C VAL A 166 -7.60 -17.31 7.00
N GLU A 167 -8.34 -17.65 8.05
CA GLU A 167 -7.78 -17.72 9.40
C GLU A 167 -6.91 -18.97 9.63
N SER A 168 -7.39 -20.14 9.21
CA SER A 168 -6.76 -21.43 9.55
C SER A 168 -5.75 -21.92 8.51
N HIS A 169 -4.76 -22.69 8.96
CA HIS A 169 -3.83 -23.37 8.04
C HIS A 169 -4.55 -24.35 7.10
N HIS A 170 -5.62 -24.99 7.58
CA HIS A 170 -6.47 -25.87 6.78
C HIS A 170 -7.12 -25.14 5.60
N HIS A 171 -7.69 -23.95 5.84
CA HIS A 171 -8.27 -23.13 4.79
C HIS A 171 -7.21 -22.59 3.83
N HIS A 172 -6.04 -22.23 4.33
CA HIS A 172 -4.90 -21.86 3.48
C HIS A 172 -4.53 -22.99 2.50
N LYS A 173 -4.44 -24.24 2.98
CA LYS A 173 -4.15 -25.39 2.10
C LYS A 173 -5.22 -25.59 1.02
N LYS A 174 -6.50 -25.45 1.38
CA LYS A 174 -7.60 -25.49 0.39
C LYS A 174 -7.51 -24.37 -0.63
N LEU A 175 -7.15 -23.16 -0.22
CA LEU A 175 -7.03 -22.01 -1.12
C LEU A 175 -5.90 -22.19 -2.15
N LEU A 176 -4.81 -22.86 -1.78
CA LEU A 176 -3.72 -23.19 -2.72
C LEU A 176 -4.24 -24.06 -3.89
N GLU A 177 -5.14 -24.99 -3.59
CA GLU A 177 -5.68 -25.97 -4.55
C GLU A 177 -6.90 -25.47 -5.34
N MET A 178 -7.54 -24.39 -4.89
CA MET A 178 -8.71 -23.80 -5.56
C MET A 178 -8.36 -23.37 -7.00
N ASP A 179 -9.30 -23.47 -7.94
CA ASP A 179 -9.12 -22.88 -9.28
C ASP A 179 -9.47 -21.39 -9.28
N GLY A 180 -9.04 -20.66 -10.32
CA GLY A 180 -9.45 -19.26 -10.53
C GLY A 180 -10.85 -19.13 -11.18
N PRO A 181 -11.35 -17.90 -11.36
CA PRO A 181 -10.70 -16.63 -11.04
C PRO A 181 -10.73 -16.30 -9.55
N ALA A 182 -9.62 -15.75 -9.02
CA ALA A 182 -9.57 -15.25 -7.65
C ALA A 182 -8.46 -14.23 -7.45
N ILE A 183 -8.66 -13.30 -6.50
CA ILE A 183 -7.62 -12.38 -6.03
C ILE A 183 -7.15 -12.85 -4.66
N ILE A 184 -5.84 -12.95 -4.45
CA ILE A 184 -5.25 -13.45 -3.19
C ILE A 184 -4.24 -12.44 -2.67
N ILE A 185 -4.59 -11.78 -1.56
CA ILE A 185 -3.71 -10.87 -0.83
C ILE A 185 -3.03 -11.67 0.28
N ALA A 186 -1.71 -11.79 0.23
CA ALA A 186 -0.96 -12.54 1.24
C ALA A 186 0.35 -11.85 1.61
N GLY A 187 0.75 -12.04 2.88
CA GLY A 187 2.04 -11.57 3.37
C GLY A 187 3.15 -12.60 3.17
N SER A 188 4.42 -12.20 3.09
CA SER A 188 4.96 -10.83 3.27
C SER A 188 5.04 -10.02 1.97
N GLY A 189 4.93 -8.68 2.06
CA GLY A 189 4.88 -7.79 0.90
C GLY A 189 6.12 -7.75 0.00
N MET A 190 7.25 -8.31 0.45
CA MET A 190 8.47 -8.44 -0.36
C MET A 190 8.87 -9.89 -0.69
N CYS A 191 7.95 -10.84 -0.43
CA CYS A 191 8.11 -12.26 -0.75
C CYS A 191 9.27 -12.98 -0.03
N HIS A 192 9.77 -12.47 1.10
CA HIS A 192 10.82 -13.15 1.90
C HIS A 192 10.31 -14.36 2.71
N GLY A 193 9.01 -14.50 2.82
CA GLY A 193 8.36 -15.45 3.72
C GLY A 193 6.87 -15.17 3.84
N GLY A 194 6.22 -15.87 4.76
CA GLY A 194 4.77 -15.81 4.94
C GLY A 194 4.03 -16.67 3.91
N ARG A 195 2.69 -16.60 3.92
CA ARG A 195 1.83 -17.43 3.08
C ARG A 195 1.91 -17.11 1.59
N ILE A 196 2.34 -15.90 1.20
CA ILE A 196 2.56 -15.54 -0.20
C ILE A 196 3.57 -16.46 -0.88
N VAL A 197 4.59 -16.93 -0.16
CA VAL A 197 5.60 -17.85 -0.69
C VAL A 197 4.95 -19.15 -1.18
N ASN A 198 3.96 -19.66 -0.46
CA ASN A 198 3.25 -20.88 -0.85
C ASN A 198 2.42 -20.65 -2.11
N HIS A 199 1.75 -19.49 -2.22
CA HIS A 199 1.01 -19.10 -3.43
C HIS A 199 1.92 -18.95 -4.64
N LEU A 200 3.08 -18.29 -4.48
CA LEU A 200 4.04 -18.13 -5.56
C LEU A 200 4.63 -19.47 -6.01
N LYS A 201 4.97 -20.38 -5.10
CA LYS A 201 5.40 -21.74 -5.46
C LYS A 201 4.35 -22.51 -6.25
N GLN A 202 3.07 -22.32 -5.93
CA GLN A 202 1.96 -23.00 -6.61
C GLN A 202 1.62 -22.36 -7.98
N GLY A 203 1.86 -21.06 -8.12
CA GLY A 203 1.23 -20.24 -9.15
C GLY A 203 2.15 -19.52 -10.12
N LEU A 204 3.40 -19.24 -9.75
CA LEU A 204 4.30 -18.37 -10.52
C LEU A 204 4.72 -18.98 -11.88
N GLU A 205 4.75 -20.31 -11.96
CA GLU A 205 5.09 -21.04 -13.18
C GLU A 205 3.88 -21.27 -14.12
N LYS A 206 2.70 -20.79 -13.74
CA LYS A 206 1.48 -20.91 -14.54
C LYS A 206 1.20 -19.60 -15.27
N SER A 207 1.08 -19.66 -16.60
CA SER A 207 0.94 -18.47 -17.45
C SER A 207 -0.41 -17.77 -17.32
N GLU A 208 -1.43 -18.49 -16.85
CA GLU A 208 -2.75 -17.92 -16.57
C GLU A 208 -2.79 -17.09 -15.28
N ASN A 209 -1.78 -17.21 -14.41
CA ASN A 209 -1.75 -16.43 -13.18
C ASN A 209 -0.99 -15.12 -13.35
N ASP A 210 -1.22 -14.21 -12.42
CA ASP A 210 -0.57 -12.92 -12.38
C ASP A 210 -0.06 -12.61 -10.96
N VAL A 211 0.99 -11.79 -10.89
CA VAL A 211 1.48 -11.23 -9.63
C VAL A 211 1.44 -9.71 -9.72
N LEU A 212 0.71 -9.08 -8.81
CA LEU A 212 0.59 -7.63 -8.71
C LEU A 212 1.35 -7.11 -7.48
N PHE A 213 2.47 -6.45 -7.72
CA PHE A 213 3.23 -5.75 -6.68
C PHE A 213 2.67 -4.34 -6.45
N VAL A 214 2.15 -4.08 -5.25
CA VAL A 214 1.60 -2.78 -4.81
C VAL A 214 2.53 -2.03 -3.86
N GLY A 215 3.78 -2.45 -3.72
CA GLY A 215 4.71 -1.87 -2.77
C GLY A 215 6.16 -1.95 -3.23
N TYR A 216 7.02 -1.13 -2.62
CA TYR A 216 8.44 -1.14 -2.90
C TYR A 216 9.06 -2.52 -2.62
N GLN A 217 9.93 -2.96 -3.51
CA GLN A 217 10.66 -4.22 -3.39
C GLN A 217 12.15 -3.91 -3.17
N ALA A 218 12.72 -4.17 -2.00
CA ALA A 218 14.12 -3.81 -1.74
C ALA A 218 15.10 -4.64 -2.59
N THR A 219 16.35 -4.17 -2.74
CA THR A 219 17.38 -5.00 -3.38
C THR A 219 17.69 -6.22 -2.50
N GLY A 220 17.82 -7.40 -3.11
CA GLY A 220 18.09 -8.66 -2.42
C GLY A 220 16.83 -9.41 -1.95
N THR A 221 15.63 -8.91 -2.26
CA THR A 221 14.38 -9.61 -1.96
C THR A 221 13.91 -10.48 -3.13
N PRO A 222 13.20 -11.60 -2.88
CA PRO A 222 12.61 -12.38 -3.97
C PRO A 222 11.63 -11.57 -4.82
N GLY A 223 10.87 -10.65 -4.22
CA GLY A 223 9.96 -9.79 -4.98
C GLY A 223 10.70 -8.87 -5.97
N ARG A 224 11.88 -8.37 -5.62
CA ARG A 224 12.72 -7.59 -6.55
C ARG A 224 13.28 -8.45 -7.67
N ASP A 225 13.68 -9.68 -7.36
CA ASP A 225 14.15 -10.63 -8.38
C ASP A 225 13.03 -10.99 -9.36
N ILE A 226 11.79 -11.21 -8.88
CA ILE A 226 10.63 -11.46 -9.75
C ILE A 226 10.43 -10.29 -10.73
N LEU A 227 10.37 -9.06 -10.22
CA LEU A 227 10.22 -7.86 -11.06
C LEU A 227 11.34 -7.70 -12.09
N LYS A 228 12.57 -8.02 -11.71
CA LYS A 228 13.74 -7.88 -12.58
C LYS A 228 13.74 -8.96 -13.66
N TYR A 229 13.57 -10.22 -13.27
CA TYR A 229 13.79 -11.36 -14.14
C TYR A 229 12.55 -11.74 -14.99
N SER A 230 11.36 -11.23 -14.67
CA SER A 230 10.14 -11.46 -15.47
C SER A 230 10.24 -11.01 -16.93
N ASN A 231 11.09 -10.01 -17.21
CA ASN A 231 11.30 -9.49 -18.57
C ASN A 231 12.29 -10.31 -19.40
N PHE A 232 12.88 -11.36 -18.82
CA PHE A 232 13.89 -12.19 -19.49
C PHE A 232 13.32 -13.56 -19.85
N PRO A 233 13.55 -14.06 -21.08
CA PRO A 233 13.19 -15.42 -21.44
C PRO A 233 13.82 -16.44 -20.47
N GLY A 234 12.99 -17.29 -19.86
CA GLY A 234 13.46 -18.25 -18.84
C GLY A 234 13.87 -17.61 -17.51
N GLY A 235 13.40 -16.38 -17.25
CA GLY A 235 13.52 -15.68 -15.99
C GLY A 235 13.07 -16.55 -14.81
N TYR A 236 13.76 -16.42 -13.69
CA TYR A 236 13.51 -17.24 -12.52
C TYR A 236 13.78 -16.46 -11.24
N VAL A 237 13.24 -16.98 -10.14
CA VAL A 237 13.54 -16.54 -8.78
C VAL A 237 13.89 -17.76 -7.93
N ILE A 238 14.70 -17.56 -6.88
CA ILE A 238 14.96 -18.59 -5.87
C ILE A 238 14.12 -18.27 -4.64
N ILE A 239 13.26 -19.19 -4.25
CA ILE A 239 12.42 -19.09 -3.04
C ILE A 239 12.61 -20.36 -2.21
N ASP A 240 13.03 -20.23 -0.95
CA ASP A 240 13.39 -21.34 -0.05
C ASP A 240 14.38 -22.36 -0.67
N GLY A 241 15.33 -21.89 -1.49
CA GLY A 241 16.31 -22.73 -2.16
C GLY A 241 15.81 -23.47 -3.41
N GLU A 242 14.54 -23.28 -3.77
CA GLU A 242 13.93 -23.81 -4.99
C GLU A 242 13.93 -22.77 -6.09
N ARG A 243 14.28 -23.17 -7.32
CA ARG A 243 14.21 -22.32 -8.51
C ARG A 243 12.82 -22.43 -9.13
N LEU A 244 12.13 -21.30 -9.23
CA LEU A 244 10.82 -21.18 -9.88
C LEU A 244 10.94 -20.32 -11.13
N TYR A 245 10.42 -20.79 -12.26
CA TYR A 245 10.31 -19.98 -13.47
C TYR A 245 9.20 -18.93 -13.33
N ILE A 246 9.43 -17.76 -13.93
CA ILE A 246 8.45 -16.67 -13.93
C ILE A 246 7.69 -16.73 -15.25
N ASN A 247 6.59 -17.51 -15.25
CA ASN A 247 5.70 -17.62 -16.41
C ASN A 247 4.42 -16.78 -16.23
N ALA A 248 4.02 -16.53 -14.98
CA ALA A 248 2.95 -15.61 -14.64
C ALA A 248 3.28 -14.17 -15.09
N THR A 249 2.25 -13.42 -15.49
CA THR A 249 2.45 -12.01 -15.84
C THR A 249 2.70 -11.19 -14.57
N ILE A 250 3.70 -10.31 -14.61
CA ILE A 250 4.08 -9.51 -13.45
C ILE A 250 3.70 -8.05 -13.67
N TYR A 251 2.85 -7.55 -12.79
CA TYR A 251 2.46 -6.15 -12.72
C TYR A 251 3.14 -5.46 -11.55
N GLN A 252 3.46 -4.18 -11.75
CA GLN A 252 3.89 -3.30 -10.68
C GLN A 252 3.04 -2.05 -10.72
N LEU A 253 2.32 -1.80 -9.62
CA LEU A 253 1.49 -0.63 -9.47
C LEU A 253 2.15 0.33 -8.47
N SER A 254 2.71 1.41 -9.01
CA SER A 254 3.25 2.53 -8.22
C SER A 254 2.13 3.41 -7.69
N GLY A 255 2.37 4.17 -6.61
CA GLY A 255 1.40 5.11 -6.04
C GLY A 255 0.72 4.63 -4.74
N TYR A 256 0.90 3.36 -4.37
CA TYR A 256 0.60 2.86 -3.03
C TYR A 256 1.79 3.06 -2.08
N SER A 257 2.43 4.23 -2.12
CA SER A 257 3.43 4.57 -1.11
C SER A 257 2.75 5.00 0.18
N ALA A 258 3.24 4.54 1.33
CA ALA A 258 2.79 5.04 2.62
C ALA A 258 3.40 6.38 3.01
N HIS A 259 4.40 6.84 2.26
CA HIS A 259 5.10 8.09 2.52
C HIS A 259 4.63 9.19 1.57
N ALA A 260 4.48 10.38 2.13
CA ALA A 260 4.27 11.64 1.43
C ALA A 260 5.30 11.84 0.30
N ASP A 261 4.85 12.35 -0.83
CA ASP A 261 5.74 12.75 -1.91
C ASP A 261 6.39 14.12 -1.66
N GLN A 262 7.22 14.59 -2.60
CA GLN A 262 7.87 15.90 -2.47
C GLN A 262 6.84 17.04 -2.30
N GLY A 263 5.74 17.01 -3.05
CA GLY A 263 4.71 18.05 -3.00
C GLY A 263 3.97 18.08 -1.66
N ASP A 264 3.64 16.91 -1.13
CA ASP A 264 3.04 16.74 0.20
C ASP A 264 3.96 17.23 1.31
N LEU A 265 5.26 16.86 1.27
CA LEU A 265 6.24 17.29 2.26
C LEU A 265 6.46 18.81 2.23
N VAL A 266 6.63 19.40 1.04
CA VAL A 266 6.78 20.85 0.87
C VAL A 266 5.51 21.58 1.36
N GLN A 267 4.34 21.05 1.03
CA GLN A 267 3.10 21.65 1.47
C GLN A 267 2.94 21.59 2.98
N TRP A 268 3.19 20.45 3.61
CA TRP A 268 3.10 20.28 5.05
C TRP A 268 4.00 21.28 5.78
N VAL A 269 5.25 21.47 5.31
CA VAL A 269 6.17 22.49 5.86
C VAL A 269 5.65 23.91 5.63
N SER A 270 5.08 24.20 4.46
CA SER A 270 4.57 25.54 4.14
C SER A 270 3.33 25.95 4.93
N GLN A 271 2.60 24.98 5.50
CA GLN A 271 1.43 25.22 6.34
C GLN A 271 1.79 25.51 7.80
N ILE A 272 3.05 25.28 8.21
CA ILE A 272 3.50 25.64 9.56
C ILE A 272 3.44 27.18 9.69
N PRO A 273 2.74 27.73 10.71
CA PRO A 273 2.45 29.16 10.80
C PRO A 273 3.69 30.06 10.72
N GLU A 274 4.82 29.62 11.29
CA GLU A 274 6.13 30.24 11.13
C GLU A 274 7.13 29.19 10.64
N LYS A 275 7.91 29.54 9.62
CA LYS A 275 8.88 28.63 9.03
C LYS A 275 9.90 28.16 10.09
N PRO A 276 10.24 26.86 10.12
CA PRO A 276 11.29 26.36 10.97
C PRO A 276 12.61 27.10 10.73
N LYS A 277 13.39 27.38 11.78
CA LYS A 277 14.70 28.06 11.61
C LYS A 277 15.70 27.17 10.89
N ASN A 278 15.65 25.86 11.15
CA ASN A 278 16.49 24.85 10.52
C ASN A 278 15.65 23.63 10.13
N ILE A 279 16.00 23.00 9.01
CA ILE A 279 15.44 21.71 8.60
C ILE A 279 16.58 20.70 8.43
N LYS A 280 16.43 19.53 9.03
CA LYS A 280 17.31 18.37 8.86
C LYS A 280 16.54 17.26 8.17
N LEU A 281 16.94 16.92 6.95
CA LEU A 281 16.36 15.80 6.21
C LEU A 281 16.97 14.47 6.70
N VAL A 282 16.11 13.47 6.85
CA VAL A 282 16.43 12.10 7.28
C VAL A 282 15.58 11.09 6.50
N HIS A 283 15.81 9.79 6.70
CA HIS A 283 14.96 8.71 6.17
C HIS A 283 14.68 8.82 4.65
N GLY A 284 15.74 8.89 3.85
CA GLY A 284 15.68 8.94 2.39
C GLY A 284 17.09 8.90 1.79
N GLU A 285 17.21 8.48 0.54
CA GLU A 285 18.50 8.43 -0.17
C GLU A 285 19.03 9.85 -0.47
N ASP A 286 20.34 9.98 -0.72
CA ASP A 286 21.00 11.28 -0.93
C ASP A 286 20.34 12.10 -2.06
N GLU A 287 19.90 11.44 -3.13
CA GLU A 287 19.19 12.09 -4.24
C GLU A 287 17.84 12.65 -3.80
N ALA A 288 17.09 11.91 -2.99
CA ALA A 288 15.79 12.33 -2.45
C ALA A 288 15.94 13.50 -1.48
N GLN A 289 16.92 13.43 -0.57
CA GLN A 289 17.26 14.53 0.33
C GLN A 289 17.67 15.79 -0.44
N THR A 290 18.54 15.64 -1.45
CA THR A 290 19.02 16.78 -2.25
C THR A 290 17.89 17.45 -3.04
N ALA A 291 17.00 16.66 -3.63
CA ALA A 291 15.86 17.19 -4.38
C ALA A 291 14.88 17.93 -3.46
N LEU A 292 14.53 17.34 -2.31
CA LEU A 292 13.62 17.96 -1.35
C LEU A 292 14.21 19.24 -0.74
N TYR A 293 15.50 19.24 -0.41
CA TYR A 293 16.19 20.43 0.09
C TYR A 293 16.03 21.62 -0.87
N LYS A 294 16.23 21.38 -2.17
CA LYS A 294 16.03 22.41 -3.22
C LYS A 294 14.57 22.87 -3.28
N ALA A 295 13.62 21.95 -3.19
CA ALA A 295 12.19 22.24 -3.29
C ALA A 295 11.66 23.04 -2.08
N LEU A 296 12.21 22.84 -0.89
CA LEU A 296 11.83 23.58 0.33
C LEU A 296 12.29 25.04 0.31
N GLY A 297 13.29 25.38 -0.50
CA GLY A 297 13.75 26.77 -0.70
C GLY A 297 14.39 27.41 0.54
N PHE A 298 15.12 26.62 1.33
CA PHE A 298 15.92 27.07 2.48
C PHE A 298 17.39 27.28 2.13
#